data_AF-V4RIJ7-F1
#
_entry.id   AF-V4RIJ7-F1
#
_cell.length_a   1.000
_cell.length_b   1.000
_cell.length_c   1.000
_cell.angle_alpha   90.00
_cell.angle_beta   90.00
_cell.angle_gamma   90.00
#
_symmetry.space_group_name_H-M   'P 1'
#
loop_
_entity.id
_entity.type
_entity.pdbx_description
1 polymer ?
#
loop_
_entity_poly.entity_id
_entity_poly.type
_entity_poly.pdbx_seq_one_letter_code
_entity_poly.pdbx_strand_id
1 'polypeptide(L)'
;MVIRQDACGESATSARVEESDFQPFEVIEGRADTPYLLLCDHASNSLPAEYGTLGLTESELERHIGYDIGAEAVTRMLAGRLGCPAVMSRFSRLLIDPNRGADDPTLIMRLSDGAVVPGNARVGEAERQRRIERYYEPYHRAVDGAINAAIAAGRPPALVSIHSFTPLWRGVRRPWEIGILWDGDPRLPVPMIDMLSRDAALTVGDNEPYSGRLKGDTMYRHGTCRGLAHALVELRQDLIADEAGAAHWAGLLGDLLDALAGTPHLNEIHLSQAA
;
A
#
# COMPACT_ATOMS: atom_id res chain seq x y z
N MET A 1 -69.71 -21.30 2.43
CA MET A 1 -69.16 -22.64 2.13
C MET A 1 -67.69 -22.45 1.76
N VAL A 2 -66.82 -23.16 2.48
CA VAL A 2 -65.35 -23.09 2.40
C VAL A 2 -64.82 -23.85 1.18
N ILE A 3 -63.57 -23.51 0.78
CA ILE A 3 -62.51 -24.26 0.01
C ILE A 3 -62.01 -23.36 -1.14
N ARG A 4 -60.87 -22.65 -1.08
CA ARG A 4 -59.40 -22.97 -1.05
C ARG A 4 -58.79 -23.45 -2.40
N GLN A 5 -57.60 -22.86 -2.68
CA GLN A 5 -56.50 -23.20 -3.62
C GLN A 5 -56.59 -22.66 -5.06
N ASP A 6 -55.52 -22.20 -5.74
CA ASP A 6 -54.12 -21.84 -5.40
C ASP A 6 -53.48 -21.15 -6.63
N ALA A 7 -52.46 -20.30 -6.38
CA ALA A 7 -51.29 -19.94 -7.21
C ALA A 7 -51.49 -19.29 -8.62
N CYS A 8 -50.65 -18.38 -9.11
CA CYS A 8 -49.24 -18.12 -8.84
C CYS A 8 -48.94 -16.64 -9.14
N GLY A 9 -48.37 -15.92 -8.17
CA GLY A 9 -47.83 -14.58 -8.35
C GLY A 9 -46.37 -14.60 -7.95
N GLU A 10 -45.48 -14.80 -8.91
CA GLU A 10 -44.04 -14.63 -8.69
C GLU A 10 -43.71 -13.14 -8.77
N SER A 11 -43.69 -12.49 -7.61
CA SER A 11 -43.02 -11.21 -7.41
C SER A 11 -41.54 -11.49 -7.20
N ALA A 12 -40.76 -11.47 -8.27
CA ALA A 12 -39.30 -11.38 -8.19
C ALA A 12 -38.91 -9.99 -7.65
N THR A 13 -38.81 -9.85 -6.34
CA THR A 13 -38.07 -8.74 -5.73
C THR A 13 -36.59 -8.96 -5.99
N SER A 14 -36.11 -8.42 -7.11
CA SER A 14 -34.70 -8.11 -7.32
C SER A 14 -34.29 -7.16 -6.18
N ALA A 15 -33.60 -7.71 -5.19
CA ALA A 15 -32.84 -6.91 -4.25
C ALA A 15 -31.77 -6.18 -5.07
N ARG A 16 -31.98 -4.90 -5.32
CA ARG A 16 -30.90 -4.01 -5.75
C ARG A 16 -29.87 -4.06 -4.62
N VAL A 17 -28.75 -4.72 -4.87
CA VAL A 17 -27.54 -4.55 -4.08
C VAL A 17 -27.24 -3.06 -4.17
N GLU A 18 -27.35 -2.32 -3.08
CA GLU A 18 -26.81 -0.96 -3.04
C GLU A 18 -25.31 -1.10 -3.32
N GLU A 19 -24.88 -0.65 -4.50
CA GLU A 19 -23.48 -0.46 -4.79
C GLU A 19 -22.95 0.50 -3.73
N SER A 20 -22.13 -0.01 -2.80
CA SER A 20 -21.53 0.87 -1.81
C SER A 20 -20.65 1.87 -2.56
N ASP A 21 -20.87 3.17 -2.34
CA ASP A 21 -20.07 4.30 -2.85
C ASP A 21 -18.62 4.32 -2.29
N PHE A 22 -18.15 3.19 -1.77
CA PHE A 22 -16.81 3.04 -1.24
C PHE A 22 -15.81 2.97 -2.40
N GLN A 23 -15.07 4.06 -2.58
CA GLN A 23 -13.97 4.11 -3.52
C GLN A 23 -12.73 3.40 -2.94
N PRO A 24 -12.22 2.32 -3.55
CA PRO A 24 -11.16 1.48 -2.96
C PRO A 24 -9.75 2.08 -3.05
N PHE A 25 -9.53 3.07 -3.90
CA PHE A 25 -8.23 3.72 -4.08
C PHE A 25 -8.39 5.20 -4.43
N GLU A 26 -7.36 5.97 -4.17
CA GLU A 26 -7.21 7.34 -4.65
C GLU A 26 -6.03 7.41 -5.62
N VAL A 27 -6.18 8.17 -6.70
CA VAL A 27 -5.06 8.58 -7.54
C VAL A 27 -4.86 10.08 -7.29
N ILE A 28 -3.67 10.45 -6.82
CA ILE A 28 -3.25 11.84 -6.77
C ILE A 28 -2.72 12.19 -8.16
N GLU A 29 -3.33 13.19 -8.77
CA GLU A 29 -2.91 13.69 -10.08
C GLU A 29 -1.49 14.27 -10.03
N GLY A 30 -0.74 14.03 -11.09
CA GLY A 30 0.64 14.50 -11.26
C GLY A 30 1.10 14.29 -12.70
N ARG A 31 2.29 14.78 -13.06
CA ARG A 31 2.78 14.61 -14.43
C ARG A 31 3.28 13.17 -14.63
N ALA A 32 2.77 12.49 -15.64
CA ALA A 32 3.19 11.11 -15.93
C ALA A 32 4.66 11.00 -16.40
N ASP A 33 5.27 12.10 -16.86
CA ASP A 33 6.67 12.15 -17.33
C ASP A 33 7.69 12.47 -16.22
N THR A 34 7.28 12.45 -14.95
CA THR A 34 8.21 12.52 -13.81
C THR A 34 9.01 11.22 -13.66
N PRO A 35 10.18 11.24 -12.99
CA PRO A 35 10.97 10.03 -12.77
C PRO A 35 10.31 9.02 -11.84
N TYR A 36 9.26 9.41 -11.10
CA TYR A 36 8.74 8.65 -9.97
C TYR A 36 7.23 8.41 -10.10
N LEU A 37 6.78 7.31 -9.50
CA LEU A 37 5.38 7.06 -9.16
C LEU A 37 5.34 6.63 -7.69
N LEU A 38 4.56 7.33 -6.87
CA LEU A 38 4.43 7.00 -5.46
C LEU A 38 3.29 6.01 -5.22
N LEU A 39 3.48 5.11 -4.27
CA LEU A 39 2.48 4.13 -3.85
C LEU A 39 2.31 4.20 -2.32
N CYS A 40 1.09 3.97 -1.84
CA CYS A 40 0.83 3.78 -0.41
C CYS A 40 -0.24 2.72 -0.22
N ASP A 41 0.23 1.48 -0.04
CA ASP A 41 -0.60 0.29 0.06
C ASP A 41 -1.48 0.30 1.32
N HIS A 42 -1.03 1.00 2.36
CA HIS A 42 -1.64 0.96 3.69
C HIS A 42 -2.06 2.35 4.19
N ALA A 43 -2.51 3.22 3.30
CA ALA A 43 -2.80 4.62 3.58
C ALA A 43 -3.99 4.87 4.52
N SER A 44 -4.94 3.93 4.63
CA SER A 44 -6.21 4.16 5.33
C SER A 44 -6.57 2.97 6.22
N ASN A 45 -7.22 3.24 7.35
CA ASN A 45 -7.87 2.23 8.19
C ASN A 45 -9.38 2.12 7.94
N SER A 46 -9.91 2.77 6.90
CA SER A 46 -11.35 2.79 6.63
C SER A 46 -11.87 1.42 6.24
N LEU A 47 -13.12 1.13 6.62
CA LEU A 47 -13.83 -0.09 6.26
C LEU A 47 -15.14 0.29 5.54
N PRO A 48 -15.51 -0.40 4.45
CA PRO A 48 -16.82 -0.24 3.84
C PRO A 48 -17.93 -0.58 4.84
N ALA A 49 -19.06 0.16 4.79
CA ALA A 49 -20.12 0.06 5.79
C ALA A 49 -20.64 -1.37 6.03
N GLU A 50 -20.69 -2.18 4.98
CA GLU A 50 -21.06 -3.60 5.00
C GLU A 50 -20.17 -4.49 5.90
N TYR A 51 -18.95 -4.05 6.24
CA TYR A 51 -18.03 -4.76 7.13
C TYR A 51 -18.07 -4.28 8.59
N GLY A 52 -18.75 -3.16 8.85
CA GLY A 52 -18.73 -2.49 10.16
C GLY A 52 -17.28 -2.27 10.63
N THR A 53 -16.95 -2.75 11.82
CA THR A 53 -15.60 -2.63 12.41
C THR A 53 -14.77 -3.91 12.30
N LEU A 54 -15.23 -4.91 11.54
CA LEU A 54 -14.72 -6.30 11.61
C LEU A 54 -14.75 -6.90 13.04
N GLY A 55 -15.60 -6.35 13.92
CA GLY A 55 -15.68 -6.75 15.33
C GLY A 55 -14.54 -6.23 16.21
N LEU A 56 -13.75 -5.27 15.71
CA LEU A 56 -12.73 -4.56 16.46
C LEU A 56 -13.30 -3.31 17.13
N THR A 57 -12.62 -2.85 18.17
CA THR A 57 -12.83 -1.52 18.75
C THR A 57 -12.21 -0.43 17.86
N GLU A 58 -12.68 0.80 18.01
CA GLU A 58 -12.10 1.97 17.33
C GLU A 58 -10.60 2.10 17.63
N SER A 59 -10.20 1.97 18.91
CA SER A 59 -8.80 2.01 19.32
C SER A 59 -7.93 0.91 18.71
N GLU A 60 -8.50 -0.22 18.29
CA GLU A 60 -7.76 -1.26 17.58
C GLU A 60 -7.61 -0.95 16.10
N LEU A 61 -8.62 -0.35 15.46
CA LEU A 61 -8.57 0.10 14.07
C LEU A 61 -7.63 1.29 13.88
N GLU A 62 -7.42 2.10 14.90
CA GLU A 62 -6.48 3.24 14.90
C GLU A 62 -5.01 2.83 15.15
N ARG A 63 -4.75 1.55 15.40
CA ARG A 63 -3.37 1.04 15.55
C ARG A 63 -2.77 0.66 14.20
N HIS A 64 -1.45 0.52 14.22
CA HIS A 64 -0.62 0.06 13.09
C HIS A 64 -1.04 -1.29 12.47
N ILE A 65 -1.90 -2.07 13.14
CA ILE A 65 -2.47 -3.30 12.58
C ILE A 65 -3.46 -3.02 11.44
N GLY A 66 -4.08 -1.84 11.43
CA GLY A 66 -5.12 -1.44 10.48
C GLY A 66 -4.58 -0.75 9.24
N TYR A 67 -3.47 -0.02 9.37
CA TYR A 67 -2.93 0.90 8.37
C TYR A 67 -1.55 1.40 8.82
N ASP A 68 -0.87 2.14 7.96
CA ASP A 68 0.38 2.83 8.28
C ASP A 68 0.14 4.26 8.73
N ILE A 69 0.40 4.50 10.02
CA ILE A 69 0.19 5.80 10.65
C ILE A 69 1.14 6.83 10.04
N GLY A 70 0.58 7.87 9.42
CA GLY A 70 1.31 8.97 8.81
C GLY A 70 1.75 8.75 7.36
N ALA A 71 1.70 7.51 6.83
CA ALA A 71 2.18 7.21 5.48
C ALA A 71 1.37 7.92 4.38
N GLU A 72 0.05 8.06 4.56
CA GLU A 72 -0.81 8.81 3.64
C GLU A 72 -0.39 10.29 3.55
N ALA A 73 -0.18 10.93 4.69
CA ALA A 73 0.21 12.34 4.77
C ALA A 73 1.57 12.57 4.09
N VAL A 74 2.55 11.72 4.39
CA VAL A 74 3.88 11.76 3.74
C VAL A 74 3.75 11.58 2.23
N THR A 75 2.97 10.59 1.78
CA THR A 75 2.78 10.31 0.35
C THR A 75 2.18 11.50 -0.39
N ARG A 76 1.13 12.11 0.17
CA ARG A 76 0.44 13.27 -0.43
C ARG A 76 1.35 14.49 -0.51
N MET A 77 2.08 14.80 0.57
CA MET A 77 3.03 15.91 0.60
C MET A 77 4.18 15.68 -0.39
N LEU A 78 4.70 14.45 -0.45
CA LEU A 78 5.78 14.09 -1.37
C LEU A 78 5.34 14.14 -2.83
N ALA A 79 4.13 13.66 -3.16
CA ALA A 79 3.54 13.74 -4.49
C ALA A 79 3.42 15.20 -4.95
N GLY A 80 2.88 16.07 -4.07
CA GLY A 80 2.77 17.50 -4.34
C GLY A 80 4.13 18.19 -4.53
N ARG A 81 5.13 17.81 -3.73
CA ARG A 81 6.49 18.35 -3.80
C ARG A 81 7.20 17.96 -5.11
N LEU A 82 7.10 16.68 -5.52
CA LEU A 82 7.74 16.15 -6.73
C LEU A 82 6.94 16.43 -8.01
N GLY A 83 5.65 16.77 -7.87
CA GLY A 83 4.72 16.91 -9.00
C GLY A 83 4.44 15.60 -9.74
N CYS A 84 4.68 14.45 -9.08
CA CYS A 84 4.48 13.12 -9.62
C CYS A 84 3.13 12.53 -9.18
N PRO A 85 2.57 11.57 -9.93
CA PRO A 85 1.36 10.88 -9.51
C PRO A 85 1.62 9.99 -8.28
N ALA A 86 0.55 9.72 -7.53
CA ALA A 86 0.54 8.72 -6.47
C ALA A 86 -0.72 7.84 -6.53
N VAL A 87 -0.62 6.57 -6.12
CA VAL A 87 -1.78 5.68 -5.95
C VAL A 87 -1.81 5.16 -4.51
N MET A 88 -2.94 5.34 -3.83
CA MET A 88 -3.10 4.97 -2.42
C MET A 88 -4.34 4.11 -2.24
N SER A 89 -4.26 3.08 -1.39
CA SER A 89 -5.46 2.36 -0.97
C SER A 89 -6.35 3.27 -0.10
N ARG A 90 -7.66 3.03 -0.12
CA ARG A 90 -8.62 3.76 0.73
C ARG A 90 -9.27 2.88 1.79
N PHE A 91 -8.79 1.64 1.94
CA PHE A 91 -9.29 0.66 2.89
C PHE A 91 -8.19 0.14 3.81
N SER A 92 -8.58 -0.30 5.00
CA SER A 92 -7.69 -1.00 5.94
C SER A 92 -7.13 -2.27 5.33
N ARG A 93 -5.85 -2.54 5.59
CA ARG A 93 -5.23 -3.84 5.28
C ARG A 93 -5.93 -5.02 5.99
N LEU A 94 -6.68 -4.75 7.06
CA LEU A 94 -7.48 -5.76 7.75
C LEU A 94 -8.71 -6.18 6.93
N LEU A 95 -9.19 -5.35 6.00
CA LEU A 95 -10.20 -5.77 5.04
C LEU A 95 -9.61 -6.82 4.10
N ILE A 96 -8.55 -6.43 3.41
CA ILE A 96 -7.74 -7.25 2.52
C ILE A 96 -6.42 -6.50 2.36
N ASP A 97 -5.29 -7.18 2.46
CA ASP A 97 -3.99 -6.52 2.43
C ASP A 97 -3.52 -6.38 0.96
N PRO A 98 -3.47 -5.17 0.36
CA PRO A 98 -2.95 -5.01 -0.99
C PRO A 98 -1.42 -5.23 -1.05
N ASN A 99 -0.78 -5.23 0.12
CA ASN A 99 0.60 -5.55 0.46
C ASN A 99 1.06 -7.00 0.19
N ARG A 100 0.18 -7.87 -0.31
CA ARG A 100 0.29 -9.33 -0.24
C ARG A 100 -0.06 -9.98 -1.58
N GLY A 101 0.61 -11.09 -1.87
CA GLY A 101 0.23 -11.95 -2.98
C GLY A 101 -1.20 -12.45 -2.84
N ALA A 102 -1.89 -12.66 -3.97
CA ALA A 102 -3.27 -13.14 -3.94
C ALA A 102 -3.35 -14.48 -3.18
N ASP A 103 -2.41 -15.40 -3.38
CA ASP A 103 -2.34 -16.70 -2.69
C ASP A 103 -1.76 -16.65 -1.28
N ASP A 104 -1.39 -15.47 -0.77
CA ASP A 104 -0.81 -15.32 0.56
C ASP A 104 -1.84 -15.66 1.67
N PRO A 105 -1.50 -16.52 2.65
CA PRO A 105 -2.42 -16.91 3.72
C PRO A 105 -2.81 -15.75 4.65
N THR A 106 -2.07 -14.64 4.60
CA THR A 106 -2.30 -13.40 5.35
C THR A 106 -2.98 -12.30 4.55
N LEU A 107 -3.34 -12.55 3.27
CA LEU A 107 -4.10 -11.61 2.43
C LEU A 107 -5.36 -11.09 3.14
N ILE A 108 -6.05 -11.95 3.89
CA ILE A 108 -7.11 -11.55 4.81
C ILE A 108 -6.69 -11.97 6.21
N MET A 109 -6.08 -11.02 6.94
CA MET A 109 -5.45 -11.28 8.23
C MET A 109 -6.48 -11.76 9.27
N ARG A 110 -6.29 -12.97 9.79
CA ARG A 110 -7.16 -13.54 10.85
C ARG A 110 -6.65 -13.25 12.26
N LEU A 111 -5.34 -13.08 12.42
CA LEU A 111 -4.67 -12.86 13.69
C LEU A 111 -3.62 -11.76 13.52
N SER A 112 -3.76 -10.65 14.25
CA SER A 112 -2.81 -9.54 14.23
C SER A 112 -2.40 -9.17 15.65
N ASP A 113 -1.11 -8.94 15.90
CA ASP A 113 -0.57 -8.64 17.24
C ASP A 113 -0.97 -9.63 18.36
N GLY A 114 -1.29 -10.88 18.00
CA GLY A 114 -1.76 -11.90 18.95
C GLY A 114 -3.25 -11.84 19.28
N ALA A 115 -4.02 -10.93 18.65
CA ALA A 115 -5.47 -10.84 18.75
C ALA A 115 -6.15 -11.32 17.48
N VAL A 116 -7.27 -12.03 17.63
CA VAL A 116 -8.11 -12.47 16.51
C VAL A 116 -8.85 -11.26 15.94
N VAL A 117 -8.93 -11.14 14.61
CA VAL A 117 -9.82 -10.19 13.93
C VAL A 117 -11.18 -10.88 13.73
N PRO A 118 -12.22 -10.55 14.53
CA PRO A 118 -13.43 -11.37 14.58
C PRO A 118 -14.14 -11.54 13.23
N GLY A 119 -14.22 -10.45 12.45
CA GLY A 119 -14.82 -10.42 11.12
C GLY A 119 -14.06 -11.22 10.06
N ASN A 120 -12.81 -11.58 10.32
CA ASN A 120 -11.96 -12.35 9.41
C ASN A 120 -11.82 -13.82 9.80
N ALA A 121 -12.11 -14.17 11.07
CA ALA A 121 -11.83 -15.48 11.64
C ALA A 121 -12.43 -16.67 10.86
N ARG A 122 -13.54 -16.45 10.15
CA ARG A 122 -14.29 -17.47 9.40
C ARG A 122 -14.47 -17.13 7.92
N VAL A 123 -13.68 -16.21 7.38
CA VAL A 123 -13.75 -15.85 5.95
C VAL A 123 -13.40 -17.09 5.11
N GLY A 124 -14.36 -17.50 4.28
CA GLY A 124 -14.21 -18.55 3.28
C GLY A 124 -13.94 -17.98 1.88
N GLU A 125 -13.84 -18.86 0.89
CA GLU A 125 -13.38 -18.50 -0.46
C GLU A 125 -14.29 -17.49 -1.17
N ALA A 126 -15.61 -17.62 -1.04
CA ALA A 126 -16.55 -16.70 -1.70
C ALA A 126 -16.37 -15.25 -1.22
N GLU A 127 -16.16 -15.06 0.07
CA GLU A 127 -15.93 -13.75 0.67
C GLU A 127 -14.54 -13.21 0.35
N ARG A 128 -13.53 -14.09 0.33
CA ARG A 128 -12.19 -13.74 -0.14
C ARG A 128 -12.22 -13.21 -1.57
N GLN A 129 -12.87 -13.93 -2.48
CA GLN A 129 -13.00 -13.53 -3.89
C GLN A 129 -13.78 -12.20 -4.04
N ARG A 130 -14.84 -12.01 -3.26
CA ARG A 130 -15.58 -10.75 -3.21
C ARG A 130 -14.68 -9.57 -2.82
N ARG A 131 -13.81 -9.73 -1.81
CA ARG A 131 -12.86 -8.67 -1.41
C ARG A 131 -11.80 -8.42 -2.48
N ILE A 132 -11.35 -9.46 -3.16
CA ILE A 132 -10.40 -9.35 -4.28
C ILE A 132 -10.98 -8.49 -5.39
N GLU A 133 -12.19 -8.82 -5.85
CA GLU A 133 -12.85 -8.16 -6.97
C GLU A 133 -13.19 -6.69 -6.68
N ARG A 134 -13.59 -6.39 -5.44
CA ARG A 134 -14.11 -5.07 -5.06
C ARG A 134 -13.08 -4.10 -4.50
N TYR A 135 -11.95 -4.57 -3.97
CA TYR A 135 -10.99 -3.71 -3.26
C TYR A 135 -9.56 -3.91 -3.75
N TYR A 136 -9.05 -5.14 -3.69
CA TYR A 136 -7.65 -5.47 -4.04
C TYR A 136 -7.34 -5.25 -5.54
N GLU A 137 -8.10 -5.86 -6.44
CA GLU A 137 -7.84 -5.73 -7.88
C GLU A 137 -8.09 -4.31 -8.41
N PRO A 138 -9.13 -3.56 -7.98
CA PRO A 138 -9.26 -2.15 -8.33
C PRO A 138 -8.04 -1.30 -7.97
N TYR A 139 -7.46 -1.49 -6.77
CA TYR A 139 -6.24 -0.79 -6.37
C TYR A 139 -5.07 -1.13 -7.31
N HIS A 140 -4.78 -2.41 -7.55
CA HIS A 140 -3.67 -2.77 -8.43
C HIS A 140 -3.89 -2.38 -9.89
N ARG A 141 -5.13 -2.36 -10.39
CA ARG A 141 -5.43 -1.82 -11.73
C ARG A 141 -5.14 -0.31 -11.81
N ALA A 142 -5.36 0.44 -10.74
CA ALA A 142 -4.99 1.85 -10.68
C ALA A 142 -3.47 2.04 -10.73
N VAL A 143 -2.71 1.20 -10.00
CA VAL A 143 -1.24 1.16 -10.07
C VAL A 143 -0.78 0.84 -11.49
N ASP A 144 -1.32 -0.22 -12.11
CA ASP A 144 -1.01 -0.59 -13.49
C ASP A 144 -1.30 0.55 -14.46
N GLY A 145 -2.44 1.24 -14.29
CA GLY A 145 -2.83 2.40 -15.09
C GLY A 145 -1.83 3.55 -15.00
N ALA A 146 -1.41 3.91 -13.78
CA ALA A 146 -0.43 4.98 -13.55
C ALA A 146 0.95 4.65 -14.15
N ILE A 147 1.41 3.42 -14.00
CA ILE A 147 2.67 2.97 -14.62
C ILE A 147 2.57 3.02 -16.15
N ASN A 148 1.47 2.52 -16.71
CA ASN A 148 1.28 2.49 -18.15
C ASN A 148 1.20 3.91 -18.73
N ALA A 149 0.60 4.86 -18.01
CA ALA A 149 0.59 6.27 -18.39
C ALA A 149 2.00 6.86 -18.45
N ALA A 150 2.86 6.57 -17.46
CA ALA A 150 4.24 7.04 -17.43
C ALA A 150 5.10 6.42 -18.55
N ILE A 151 4.94 5.12 -18.81
CA ILE A 151 5.59 4.45 -19.96
C ILE A 151 5.14 5.08 -21.28
N ALA A 152 3.84 5.33 -21.45
CA ALA A 152 3.29 5.97 -22.64
C ALA A 152 3.78 7.42 -22.82
N ALA A 153 4.07 8.12 -21.72
CA ALA A 153 4.70 9.44 -21.72
C ALA A 153 6.21 9.39 -22.06
N GLY A 154 6.79 8.21 -22.26
CA GLY A 154 8.18 8.02 -22.66
C GLY A 154 9.18 7.94 -21.50
N ARG A 155 8.69 7.87 -20.25
CA ARG A 155 9.54 7.76 -19.06
C ARG A 155 8.98 6.72 -18.08
N PRO A 156 9.42 5.45 -18.18
CA PRO A 156 9.08 4.44 -17.18
C PRO A 156 9.44 4.93 -15.76
N PRO A 157 8.51 4.87 -14.79
CA PRO A 157 8.74 5.45 -13.48
C PRO A 157 9.58 4.51 -12.61
N ALA A 158 10.38 5.09 -11.72
CA ALA A 158 10.86 4.36 -10.55
C ALA A 158 9.77 4.39 -9.47
N LEU A 159 9.42 3.22 -8.93
CA LEU A 159 8.35 3.09 -7.95
C LEU A 159 8.87 3.37 -6.54
N VAL A 160 8.18 4.21 -5.78
CA VAL A 160 8.50 4.48 -4.38
C VAL A 160 7.25 4.20 -3.55
N SER A 161 7.25 3.10 -2.80
CA SER A 161 6.15 2.81 -1.88
C SER A 161 6.45 3.38 -0.50
N ILE A 162 5.51 4.11 0.09
CA ILE A 162 5.66 4.72 1.42
C ILE A 162 4.85 3.92 2.44
N HIS A 163 5.58 3.40 3.43
CA HIS A 163 5.08 2.59 4.54
C HIS A 163 5.55 3.18 5.87
N SER A 164 4.99 2.66 6.95
CA SER A 164 5.43 3.00 8.31
C SER A 164 5.46 1.78 9.21
N PHE A 165 6.25 1.85 10.29
CA PHE A 165 6.29 0.78 11.26
C PHE A 165 6.29 1.26 12.70
N THR A 166 5.75 0.43 13.59
CA THR A 166 5.70 0.70 15.04
C THR A 166 7.09 0.81 15.66
N PRO A 167 7.37 1.83 16.50
CA PRO A 167 8.69 2.01 17.13
C PRO A 167 9.04 0.90 18.13
N LEU A 168 8.04 0.22 18.70
CA LEU A 168 8.22 -0.90 19.60
C LEU A 168 7.52 -2.14 19.05
N TRP A 169 8.26 -3.24 19.00
CA TRP A 169 7.74 -4.55 18.60
C TRP A 169 8.03 -5.57 19.69
N ARG A 170 6.96 -6.13 20.29
CA ARG A 170 7.06 -7.13 21.38
C ARG A 170 8.02 -6.71 22.51
N GLY A 171 7.99 -5.43 22.86
CA GLY A 171 8.83 -4.84 23.92
C GLY A 171 10.25 -4.45 23.49
N VAL A 172 10.65 -4.70 22.24
CA VAL A 172 11.95 -4.31 21.70
C VAL A 172 11.80 -3.03 20.87
N ARG A 173 12.61 -2.02 21.19
CA ARG A 173 12.68 -0.78 20.39
C ARG A 173 13.38 -1.07 19.06
N ARG A 174 12.77 -0.64 17.96
CA ARG A 174 13.40 -0.67 16.64
C ARG A 174 14.28 0.58 16.50
N PRO A 175 15.60 0.43 16.28
CA PRO A 175 16.53 1.54 16.32
C PRO A 175 16.44 2.45 15.09
N TRP A 176 15.99 1.92 13.96
CA TRP A 176 15.94 2.65 12.70
C TRP A 176 14.91 3.77 12.71
N GLU A 177 15.26 4.91 12.16
CA GLU A 177 14.33 6.00 11.83
C GLU A 177 13.66 5.74 10.47
N ILE A 178 14.43 5.19 9.53
CA ILE A 178 14.02 4.89 8.16
C ILE A 178 14.62 3.55 7.71
N GLY A 179 13.81 2.71 7.08
CA GLY A 179 14.23 1.50 6.39
C GLY A 179 14.02 1.65 4.88
N ILE A 180 14.96 1.12 4.09
CA ILE A 180 14.81 0.97 2.64
C ILE A 180 14.75 -0.52 2.34
N LEU A 181 13.57 -0.96 1.90
CA LEU A 181 13.25 -2.34 1.60
C LEU A 181 13.29 -2.52 0.09
N TRP A 182 13.93 -3.59 -0.34
CA TRP A 182 14.12 -3.86 -1.76
C TRP A 182 14.44 -5.33 -2.01
N ASP A 183 14.15 -5.78 -3.23
CA ASP A 183 14.38 -7.16 -3.64
C ASP A 183 15.81 -7.36 -4.18
N GLY A 184 15.97 -7.36 -5.51
CA GLY A 184 17.24 -7.60 -6.21
C GLY A 184 17.68 -6.48 -7.14
N ASP A 185 16.89 -5.42 -7.31
CA ASP A 185 17.23 -4.28 -8.17
C ASP A 185 17.85 -3.13 -7.35
N PRO A 186 19.16 -2.85 -7.47
CA PRO A 186 19.84 -1.88 -6.63
C PRO A 186 19.70 -0.43 -7.12
N ARG A 187 19.11 -0.18 -8.30
CA ARG A 187 19.21 1.11 -9.02
C ARG A 187 18.69 2.31 -8.23
N LEU A 188 17.64 2.10 -7.44
CA LEU A 188 17.06 3.11 -6.56
C LEU A 188 17.46 2.91 -5.08
N PRO A 189 17.32 1.72 -4.47
CA PRO A 189 17.48 1.57 -3.03
C PRO A 189 18.92 1.79 -2.54
N VAL A 190 19.93 1.33 -3.29
CA VAL A 190 21.33 1.50 -2.87
C VAL A 190 21.74 2.97 -2.82
N PRO A 191 21.50 3.79 -3.87
CA PRO A 191 21.73 5.24 -3.78
C PRO A 191 20.95 5.92 -2.66
N MET A 192 19.71 5.50 -2.38
CA MET A 192 18.93 6.03 -1.26
C MET A 192 19.60 5.74 0.08
N ILE A 193 19.99 4.48 0.33
CA ILE A 193 20.68 4.07 1.56
C ILE A 193 22.00 4.84 1.72
N ASP A 194 22.80 4.93 0.65
CA ASP A 194 24.09 5.62 0.66
C ASP A 194 23.95 7.10 0.99
N MET A 195 22.91 7.77 0.48
CA MET A 195 22.68 9.18 0.74
C MET A 195 22.10 9.43 2.13
N LEU A 196 21.14 8.62 2.57
CA LEU A 196 20.55 8.73 3.92
C LEU A 196 21.61 8.47 5.00
N SER A 197 22.49 7.50 4.78
CA SER A 197 23.55 7.12 5.73
C SER A 197 24.65 8.18 5.90
N ARG A 198 24.61 9.28 5.12
CA ARG A 198 25.51 10.43 5.32
C ARG A 198 25.08 11.30 6.49
N ASP A 199 23.81 11.25 6.87
CA ASP A 199 23.34 11.93 8.07
C ASP A 199 23.63 11.07 9.30
N ALA A 200 24.58 11.50 10.12
CA ALA A 200 24.95 10.81 11.34
C ALA A 200 23.83 10.79 12.41
N ALA A 201 22.76 11.57 12.22
CA ALA A 201 21.58 11.55 13.07
C ALA A 201 20.59 10.43 12.71
N LEU A 202 20.73 9.78 11.54
CA LEU A 202 19.82 8.74 11.08
C LEU A 202 20.43 7.35 11.25
N THR A 203 19.65 6.45 11.85
CA THR A 203 19.88 5.01 11.75
C THR A 203 19.07 4.47 10.58
N VAL A 204 19.75 4.13 9.49
CA VAL A 204 19.14 3.63 8.24
C VAL A 204 19.13 2.10 8.23
N GLY A 205 17.96 1.52 7.97
CA GLY A 205 17.79 0.08 7.77
C GLY A 205 17.96 -0.30 6.30
N ASP A 206 18.83 -1.26 5.99
CA ASP A 206 18.83 -1.96 4.69
C ASP A 206 18.04 -3.26 4.88
N ASN A 207 16.83 -3.31 4.31
CA ASN A 207 15.89 -4.42 4.55
C ASN A 207 15.62 -4.67 6.05
N GLU A 208 15.45 -3.58 6.79
CA GLU A 208 15.03 -3.57 8.19
C GLU A 208 13.88 -2.54 8.35
N PRO A 209 12.88 -2.79 9.22
CA PRO A 209 12.76 -3.94 10.12
C PRO A 209 12.17 -5.20 9.46
N TYR A 210 11.89 -5.13 8.15
CA TYR A 210 11.42 -6.25 7.35
C TYR A 210 12.25 -6.37 6.07
N SER A 211 12.24 -7.54 5.46
CA SER A 211 12.83 -7.74 4.14
C SER A 211 11.84 -7.32 3.05
N GLY A 212 12.31 -6.60 2.02
CA GLY A 212 11.56 -6.31 0.79
C GLY A 212 11.55 -7.46 -0.22
N ARG A 213 12.20 -8.60 0.09
CA ARG A 213 12.26 -9.80 -0.77
C ARG A 213 11.00 -10.65 -0.62
N LEU A 214 9.84 -10.08 -0.91
CA LEU A 214 8.54 -10.72 -0.71
C LEU A 214 7.90 -11.03 -2.06
N LYS A 215 7.90 -12.31 -2.45
CA LYS A 215 7.21 -12.73 -3.68
C LYS A 215 5.72 -12.44 -3.57
N GLY A 216 5.16 -11.81 -4.60
CA GLY A 216 3.74 -11.51 -4.72
C GLY A 216 3.28 -10.21 -4.09
N ASP A 217 4.14 -9.51 -3.34
CA ASP A 217 3.80 -8.19 -2.80
C ASP A 217 3.72 -7.12 -3.92
N THR A 218 3.32 -5.89 -3.56
CA THR A 218 3.11 -4.81 -4.52
C THR A 218 4.39 -4.50 -5.30
N MET A 219 5.55 -4.44 -4.63
CA MET A 219 6.82 -4.10 -5.28
C MET A 219 7.30 -5.23 -6.18
N TYR A 220 7.06 -6.49 -5.81
CA TYR A 220 7.30 -7.63 -6.68
C TYR A 220 6.42 -7.57 -7.93
N ARG A 221 5.10 -7.41 -7.77
CA ARG A 221 4.12 -7.38 -8.88
C ARG A 221 4.41 -6.24 -9.86
N HIS A 222 4.63 -5.03 -9.34
CA HIS A 222 4.69 -3.82 -10.15
C HIS A 222 6.11 -3.35 -10.47
N GLY A 223 7.07 -3.65 -9.60
CA GLY A 223 8.50 -3.33 -9.79
C GLY A 223 9.25 -4.49 -10.43
N THR A 224 9.53 -5.54 -9.65
CA THR A 224 10.37 -6.68 -10.05
C THR A 224 9.88 -7.35 -11.34
N CYS A 225 8.61 -7.78 -11.39
CA CYS A 225 8.05 -8.46 -12.56
C CYS A 225 8.01 -7.58 -13.82
N ARG A 226 8.08 -6.26 -13.66
CA ARG A 226 8.06 -5.30 -14.78
C ARG A 226 9.44 -4.73 -15.11
N GLY A 227 10.48 -5.09 -14.36
CA GLY A 227 11.83 -4.56 -14.53
C GLY A 227 11.98 -3.08 -14.22
N LEU A 228 11.09 -2.52 -13.41
CA LEU A 228 11.14 -1.11 -12.98
C LEU A 228 11.98 -0.99 -11.71
N ALA A 229 12.82 0.05 -11.65
CA ALA A 229 13.52 0.39 -10.42
C ALA A 229 12.49 0.69 -9.33
N HIS A 230 12.69 0.18 -8.13
CA HIS A 230 11.73 0.36 -7.05
C HIS A 230 12.40 0.31 -5.68
N ALA A 231 11.78 0.97 -4.72
CA ALA A 231 12.13 0.90 -3.31
C ALA A 231 10.86 1.07 -2.47
N LEU A 232 10.81 0.36 -1.33
CA LEU A 232 9.80 0.56 -0.31
C LEU A 232 10.47 1.27 0.87
N VAL A 233 9.94 2.44 1.22
CA VAL A 233 10.39 3.27 2.33
C VAL A 233 9.56 2.94 3.57
N GLU A 234 10.22 2.54 4.64
CA GLU A 234 9.62 2.27 5.95
C GLU A 234 10.01 3.40 6.91
N LEU A 235 9.06 4.23 7.33
CA LEU A 235 9.30 5.29 8.31
C LEU A 235 8.85 4.85 9.71
N ARG A 236 9.66 5.10 10.73
CA ARG A 236 9.21 4.82 12.10
C ARG A 236 8.05 5.74 12.44
N GLN A 237 6.88 5.18 12.72
CA GLN A 237 5.61 5.94 12.73
C GLN A 237 5.55 7.07 13.76
N ASP A 238 6.34 7.01 14.86
CA ASP A 238 6.40 8.10 15.85
C ASP A 238 6.99 9.40 15.28
N LEU A 239 7.70 9.30 14.16
CA LEU A 239 8.33 10.43 13.48
C LEU A 239 7.41 11.11 12.45
N ILE A 240 6.28 10.49 12.13
CA ILE A 240 5.34 10.94 11.08
C ILE A 240 3.87 10.89 11.53
N ALA A 241 3.61 10.67 12.82
CA ALA A 241 2.25 10.58 13.34
C ALA A 241 1.51 11.92 13.33
N ASP A 242 2.22 13.05 13.29
CA ASP A 242 1.66 14.39 13.16
C ASP A 242 2.07 15.07 11.85
N GLU A 243 1.37 16.16 11.52
CA GLU A 243 1.57 16.91 10.27
C GLU A 243 2.99 17.46 10.14
N ALA A 244 3.61 17.88 11.25
CA ALA A 244 4.96 18.45 11.24
C ALA A 244 6.02 17.39 10.92
N GLY A 245 5.90 16.21 11.54
CA GLY A 245 6.75 15.05 11.27
C GLY A 245 6.59 14.55 9.84
N ALA A 246 5.34 14.42 9.37
CA ALA A 246 5.06 14.04 7.98
C ALA A 246 5.66 15.05 6.98
N ALA A 247 5.52 16.36 7.23
CA ALA A 247 6.08 17.41 6.38
C ALA A 247 7.62 17.39 6.38
N HIS A 248 8.25 17.16 7.54
CA HIS A 248 9.69 17.04 7.65
C HIS A 248 10.22 15.87 6.80
N TRP A 249 9.63 14.68 6.95
CA TRP A 249 10.05 13.49 6.20
C TRP A 249 9.72 13.57 4.71
N ALA A 250 8.58 14.15 4.33
CA ALA A 250 8.27 14.41 2.92
C ALA A 250 9.27 15.39 2.28
N GLY A 251 9.73 16.39 3.03
CA GLY A 251 10.79 17.30 2.61
C GLY A 251 12.12 16.58 2.38
N LEU A 252 12.57 15.82 3.38
CA LEU A 252 13.82 15.06 3.32
C LEU A 252 13.83 14.04 2.19
N LEU A 253 12.77 13.22 2.08
CA LEU A 253 12.63 12.24 1.01
C LEU A 253 12.52 12.92 -0.36
N GLY A 254 11.87 14.07 -0.44
CA GLY A 254 11.80 14.85 -1.66
C GLY A 254 13.17 15.34 -2.12
N ASP A 255 13.98 15.92 -1.22
CA ASP A 255 15.34 16.38 -1.52
C ASP A 255 16.23 15.21 -1.98
N LEU A 256 16.09 14.06 -1.31
CA LEU A 256 16.75 12.81 -1.68
C LEU A 256 16.37 12.37 -3.09
N LEU A 257 15.07 12.29 -3.39
CA LEU A 257 14.59 11.84 -4.70
C LEU A 257 14.92 12.83 -5.82
N ASP A 258 14.89 14.14 -5.58
CA ASP A 258 15.34 15.13 -6.58
C ASP A 258 16.82 14.94 -6.94
N ALA A 259 17.67 14.68 -5.95
CA ALA A 259 19.08 14.40 -6.18
C ALA A 259 19.30 13.10 -6.99
N LEU A 260 18.38 12.14 -6.88
CA LEU A 260 18.44 10.86 -7.57
C LEU A 260 17.75 10.84 -8.94
N ALA A 261 16.95 11.85 -9.29
CA ALA A 261 16.12 11.88 -10.51
C ALA A 261 16.92 11.74 -11.83
N GLY A 262 18.22 12.04 -11.79
CA GLY A 262 19.16 11.92 -12.92
C GLY A 262 20.08 10.70 -12.86
N THR A 263 19.86 9.77 -11.92
CA THR A 263 20.70 8.57 -11.77
C THR A 263 20.65 7.73 -13.06
N PRO A 264 21.80 7.29 -13.61
CA PRO A 264 21.83 6.44 -14.79
C PRO A 264 20.95 5.21 -14.63
N HIS A 265 20.22 4.86 -15.70
CA HIS A 265 19.38 3.67 -15.77
C HIS A 265 18.16 3.62 -14.84
N LEU A 266 17.89 4.67 -14.05
CA LEU A 266 16.78 4.71 -13.10
C LEU A 266 15.42 4.48 -13.78
N ASN A 267 15.22 5.10 -14.95
CA ASN A 267 13.97 5.04 -15.71
C ASN A 267 14.03 4.06 -16.90
N GLU A 268 14.93 3.07 -16.85
CA GLU A 268 15.00 2.00 -17.83
C GLU A 268 14.23 0.76 -17.36
N ILE A 269 13.73 -0.05 -18.31
CA ILE A 269 13.09 -1.33 -18.00
C ILE A 269 14.13 -2.45 -18.14
N HIS A 270 14.50 -3.09 -17.04
CA HIS A 270 15.45 -4.20 -16.99
C HIS A 270 14.70 -5.47 -16.58
N LEU A 271 14.20 -6.23 -17.55
CA LEU A 271 13.55 -7.51 -17.26
C LEU A 271 14.58 -8.49 -16.70
N SER A 272 14.34 -9.00 -15.49
CA SER A 272 15.12 -10.12 -14.98
C SER A 272 14.98 -11.29 -15.95
N GLN A 273 16.10 -11.89 -16.39
CA GLN A 273 16.03 -13.24 -16.94
C GLN A 273 15.48 -14.13 -15.84
N ALA A 274 14.26 -14.65 -16.00
CA ALA A 274 13.61 -15.48 -15.01
C ALA A 274 14.57 -16.57 -14.54
N ALA A 275 14.86 -16.60 -13.23
CA ALA A 275 15.52 -17.71 -12.56
C ALA A 275 14.48 -18.71 -12.07
#